data_AF-A0AA39LNC9-F1
#
_entry.id   AF-A0AA39LNC9-F1
#
_cell.length_a   1.000
_cell.length_b   1.000
_cell.length_c   1.000
_cell.angle_alpha   90.00
_cell.angle_beta   90.00
_cell.angle_gamma   90.00
#
_symmetry.space_group_name_H-M   'P 1'
#
loop_
_entity.id
_entity.type
_entity.pdbx_description
1 polymer ?
#
loop_
_entity_poly.entity_id
_entity_poly.type
_entity_poly.pdbx_seq_one_letter_code
_entity_poly.pdbx_strand_id
1 'polypeptide(L)'
;MCLSLFYTSIVLEFHCSLKGALPRGHSIAFVIFILLPSENPVPTESLSTLHCLHSTHAPNMVQISAKLSSGYEFPLVGLGTWQSKPGEVAQAVKDAVLAGYRHIDCAHIYGNQKEIGESLETLFAAGVVKREELFITSKIWNTFHSYEAAKELVEIMLKDLRLEYLDLCLIHWPMGYKEGGDVFPRDDNGIMQYSDADYIDTWKAMEEKVAEGKIKSIGLSNFSEKQIDRVIANGTIKPAALQVEMNVYLQQPELVKYCKNHEIVITAYSPLGNATSPMRKEHHPLLLDDEALKEIAQAHKKSVAQVAIRFLVQQGIVAIPKSTKEHRIRENFDVLDFSLNEEEMEKIRSLDKRLRITISVLGGDSYCATDTLCVVRGITCSILYLRFYAGSPVRPTEMGNSVSTKVNDAEIRKEVAADPVVVYSKKACGYCKMAKTLLAEEKIEYTEKDLDVVHRERPDEYQQYVNGLVYMTKQTTVPQIFICGKFIGGYTELNQLKEARKLLEMVEECAA
;
A
#
# COMPACT_ATOMS: atom_id res chain seq x y z
N MET A 1 66.96 -29.43 28.79
CA MET A 1 65.77 -30.26 28.54
C MET A 1 64.89 -29.53 27.56
N CYS A 2 64.84 -30.00 26.31
CA CYS A 2 63.85 -29.60 25.34
C CYS A 2 62.46 -30.06 25.79
N LEU A 3 61.45 -29.20 25.67
CA LEU A 3 60.07 -29.63 25.49
C LEU A 3 59.52 -28.89 24.28
N SER A 4 59.46 -29.66 23.19
CA SER A 4 58.84 -29.36 21.92
C SER A 4 57.32 -29.21 22.10
N LEU A 5 56.77 -28.06 21.72
CA LEU A 5 55.33 -27.91 21.46
C LEU A 5 55.10 -28.10 19.96
N PHE A 6 54.35 -29.14 19.62
CA PHE A 6 53.93 -29.44 18.27
C PHE A 6 52.90 -28.40 17.79
N TYR A 7 53.20 -27.72 16.69
CA TYR A 7 52.21 -26.95 15.92
C TYR A 7 51.95 -27.70 14.62
N THR A 8 50.69 -27.99 14.33
CA THR A 8 50.29 -28.55 13.02
C THR A 8 50.01 -27.40 12.07
N SER A 9 50.89 -27.17 11.10
CA SER A 9 50.65 -26.22 10.01
C SER A 9 49.71 -26.86 8.99
N ILE A 10 48.49 -26.31 8.84
CA ILE A 10 47.63 -26.62 7.69
C ILE A 10 47.89 -25.54 6.64
N VAL A 11 48.50 -25.93 5.52
CA VAL A 11 48.67 -25.08 4.34
C VAL A 11 47.44 -25.29 3.45
N LEU A 12 46.58 -24.27 3.33
CA LEU A 12 45.51 -24.23 2.33
C LEU A 12 45.95 -23.32 1.19
N GLU A 13 46.33 -23.92 0.06
CA GLU A 13 46.57 -23.19 -1.19
C GLU A 13 45.23 -22.94 -1.90
N PHE A 14 44.85 -21.67 -2.09
CA PHE A 14 43.71 -21.29 -2.92
C PHE A 14 44.19 -20.83 -4.29
N HIS A 15 43.76 -21.51 -5.34
CA HIS A 15 43.92 -21.05 -6.73
C HIS A 15 42.67 -20.29 -7.17
N CYS A 16 42.76 -18.96 -7.30
CA CYS A 16 41.69 -18.13 -7.84
C CYS A 16 41.98 -17.82 -9.33
N SER A 17 41.11 -18.27 -10.24
CA SER A 17 41.20 -17.93 -11.66
C SER A 17 40.35 -16.68 -11.94
N LEU A 18 41.00 -15.52 -12.01
CA LEU A 18 40.39 -14.27 -12.48
C LEU A 18 40.20 -14.32 -14.00
N LYS A 19 38.95 -14.42 -14.46
CA LYS A 19 38.60 -14.13 -15.86
C LYS A 19 38.40 -12.62 -16.03
N GLY A 20 39.38 -11.92 -16.61
CA GLY A 20 39.22 -10.54 -17.05
C GLY A 20 40.50 -9.72 -17.11
N ALA A 21 41.13 -9.71 -18.30
CA ALA A 21 42.06 -8.70 -18.84
C ALA A 21 43.22 -8.17 -17.96
N LEU A 22 44.35 -8.89 -17.92
CA LEU A 22 45.71 -8.33 -17.75
C LEU A 22 46.76 -9.29 -18.40
N PRO A 23 47.91 -8.81 -18.94
CA PRO A 23 48.87 -9.64 -19.65
C PRO A 23 49.64 -10.59 -18.70
N ARG A 24 50.01 -11.76 -19.22
CA ARG A 24 50.59 -12.91 -18.53
C ARG A 24 51.76 -12.56 -17.58
N GLY A 25 51.72 -13.13 -16.37
CA GLY A 25 52.93 -13.63 -15.73
C GLY A 25 53.24 -13.21 -14.29
N HIS A 26 52.28 -13.03 -13.37
CA HIS A 26 52.59 -12.97 -11.94
C HIS A 26 51.44 -13.59 -11.11
N SER A 27 51.76 -14.62 -10.30
CA SER A 27 50.86 -15.12 -9.24
C SER A 27 51.22 -14.42 -7.94
N ILE A 28 50.24 -13.81 -7.26
CA ILE A 28 50.41 -13.28 -5.91
C ILE A 28 49.81 -14.30 -4.94
N ALA A 29 50.65 -14.89 -4.09
CA ALA A 29 50.22 -15.74 -2.99
C ALA A 29 50.04 -14.89 -1.73
N PHE A 30 48.86 -14.93 -1.12
CA PHE A 30 48.64 -14.40 0.23
C PHE A 30 48.71 -15.56 1.23
N VAL A 31 49.63 -15.46 2.19
CA VAL A 31 49.73 -16.40 3.31
C VAL A 31 49.15 -15.71 4.53
N ILE A 32 48.01 -16.21 5.04
CA ILE A 32 47.40 -15.73 6.29
C ILE A 32 47.70 -16.77 7.37
N PHE A 33 48.37 -16.34 8.45
CA PHE A 33 48.54 -17.16 9.65
C PHE A 33 47.36 -16.90 10.60
N ILE A 34 46.60 -17.95 10.92
CA ILE A 34 45.57 -17.89 11.98
C ILE A 34 46.06 -18.77 13.15
N LEU A 35 46.27 -18.15 14.30
CA LEU A 35 46.50 -18.85 15.58
C LEU A 35 45.16 -18.92 16.33
N LEU A 36 44.68 -20.13 16.64
CA LEU A 36 43.52 -20.34 17.50
C LEU A 36 43.95 -21.10 18.77
N PRO A 37 43.47 -20.70 19.97
CA PRO A 37 43.58 -21.52 21.16
C PRO A 37 42.63 -22.72 21.07
N SER A 38 43.15 -23.91 21.40
CA SER A 38 42.39 -25.15 21.52
C SER A 38 41.62 -25.15 22.83
N GLU A 39 40.28 -25.27 22.79
CA GLU A 39 39.54 -26.10 23.73
C GLU A 39 38.10 -26.41 23.23
N ASN A 40 37.84 -27.72 23.09
CA ASN A 40 36.58 -28.44 22.84
C ASN A 40 36.01 -28.56 21.39
N PRO A 41 35.80 -29.80 20.89
CA PRO A 41 35.27 -30.05 19.55
C PRO A 41 33.74 -30.05 19.52
N VAL A 42 33.14 -29.38 18.53
CA VAL A 42 31.72 -29.50 18.17
C VAL A 42 31.62 -30.33 16.88
N PRO A 43 30.64 -31.25 16.73
CA PRO A 43 30.62 -32.22 15.63
C PRO A 43 30.50 -31.57 14.24
N THR A 44 31.35 -32.01 13.32
CA THR A 44 31.36 -31.66 11.91
C THR A 44 30.19 -32.30 11.18
N GLU A 45 29.01 -31.66 11.19
CA GLU A 45 27.94 -31.84 10.20
C GLU A 45 26.84 -30.79 10.45
N SER A 46 26.96 -29.60 9.85
CA SER A 46 25.86 -28.62 9.61
C SER A 46 26.29 -27.26 9.05
N LEU A 47 27.58 -27.00 8.80
CA LEU A 47 28.06 -25.69 8.32
C LEU A 47 28.43 -25.68 6.83
N SER A 48 27.59 -26.25 5.97
CA SER A 48 27.77 -26.24 4.51
C SER A 48 26.68 -25.44 3.80
N THR A 49 26.37 -24.22 4.24
CA THR A 49 25.78 -23.15 3.38
C THR A 49 25.77 -21.78 4.07
N LEU A 50 26.92 -21.32 4.55
CA LEU A 50 27.14 -19.87 4.73
C LEU A 50 28.27 -19.47 3.77
N HIS A 51 27.89 -19.18 2.53
CA HIS A 51 28.81 -18.56 1.59
C HIS A 51 29.20 -17.19 2.14
N CYS A 52 30.51 -17.01 2.37
CA CYS A 52 31.21 -15.76 2.57
C CYS A 52 30.60 -14.59 1.77
N LEU A 53 29.77 -13.77 2.42
CA LEU A 53 29.58 -12.37 2.04
C LEU A 53 30.74 -11.59 2.65
N HIS A 54 31.94 -11.78 2.11
CA HIS A 54 33.00 -10.80 2.33
C HIS A 54 32.59 -9.53 1.60
N SER A 55 32.52 -8.45 2.38
CA SER A 55 32.36 -7.06 1.96
C SER A 55 33.24 -6.75 0.74
N THR A 56 32.68 -6.93 -0.45
CA THR A 56 32.91 -5.97 -1.51
C THR A 56 32.06 -4.77 -1.10
N HIS A 57 32.69 -3.65 -0.74
CA HIS A 57 31.98 -2.38 -0.77
C HIS A 57 31.24 -2.34 -2.10
N ALA A 58 29.90 -2.35 -2.04
CA ALA A 58 29.09 -2.08 -3.21
C ALA A 58 29.66 -0.78 -3.80
N PRO A 59 30.04 -0.75 -5.09
CA PRO A 59 30.51 0.48 -5.71
C PRO A 59 29.49 1.56 -5.38
N ASN A 60 29.94 2.70 -4.84
CA ASN A 60 29.10 3.84 -4.45
C ASN A 60 27.99 4.03 -5.49
N MET A 61 26.84 3.42 -5.26
CA MET A 61 25.70 3.54 -6.16
C MET A 61 25.16 4.91 -5.83
N VAL A 62 25.48 5.88 -6.69
CA VAL A 62 24.92 7.22 -6.61
C VAL A 62 23.43 7.07 -6.85
N GLN A 63 22.67 6.95 -5.77
CA GLN A 63 21.22 6.95 -5.85
C GLN A 63 20.78 8.36 -6.22
N ILE A 64 19.92 8.49 -7.23
CA ILE A 64 19.36 9.80 -7.58
C ILE A 64 18.40 10.22 -6.46
N SER A 65 18.64 11.39 -5.89
CA SER A 65 17.83 12.00 -4.85
C SER A 65 17.20 13.31 -5.33
N ALA A 66 16.05 13.64 -4.78
CA ALA A 66 15.52 15.00 -4.78
C ALA A 66 15.99 15.73 -3.51
N LYS A 67 16.17 17.05 -3.60
CA LYS A 67 16.44 17.88 -2.43
C LYS A 67 15.12 18.31 -1.82
N LEU A 68 14.88 17.96 -0.55
CA LEU A 68 13.74 18.48 0.20
C LEU A 68 13.98 19.94 0.60
N SER A 69 12.90 20.70 0.79
CA SER A 69 12.96 22.07 1.33
C SER A 69 13.56 22.13 2.75
N SER A 70 13.53 21.01 3.48
CA SER A 70 14.22 20.82 4.76
C SER A 70 15.74 20.62 4.63
N GLY A 71 16.28 20.53 3.40
CA GLY A 71 17.70 20.35 3.13
C GLY A 71 18.18 18.90 3.11
N TYR A 72 17.32 17.91 3.41
CA TYR A 72 17.68 16.49 3.33
C TYR A 72 17.59 15.94 1.90
N GLU A 73 18.43 14.95 1.61
CA GLU A 73 18.36 14.19 0.35
C GLU A 73 17.24 13.15 0.44
N PHE A 74 16.38 13.08 -0.58
CA PHE A 74 15.24 12.17 -0.62
C PHE A 74 15.34 11.23 -1.82
N PRO A 75 15.63 9.93 -1.61
CA PRO A 75 15.88 9.04 -2.73
C PRO A 75 14.64 8.82 -3.62
N LEU A 76 14.84 8.94 -4.95
CA LEU A 76 13.73 8.91 -5.92
C LEU A 76 13.05 7.56 -6.07
N VAL A 77 13.65 6.47 -5.60
CA VAL A 77 13.05 5.13 -5.64
C VAL A 77 13.06 4.56 -4.23
N GLY A 78 11.86 4.26 -3.71
CA GLY A 78 11.66 3.66 -2.41
C GLY A 78 10.84 2.37 -2.46
N LEU A 79 10.92 1.55 -1.41
CA LEU A 79 10.08 0.37 -1.26
C LEU A 79 8.78 0.76 -0.58
N GLY A 80 7.64 0.60 -1.25
CA GLY A 80 6.33 0.66 -0.62
C GLY A 80 6.05 -0.60 0.20
N THR A 81 5.57 -0.46 1.44
CA THR A 81 5.30 -1.61 2.34
C THR A 81 3.81 -1.89 2.58
N TRP A 82 2.91 -1.13 1.94
CA TRP A 82 1.47 -1.33 2.06
C TRP A 82 1.02 -2.70 1.51
N GLN A 83 0.10 -3.37 2.22
CA GLN A 83 -0.40 -4.72 1.91
C GLN A 83 0.66 -5.83 1.91
N SER A 84 1.84 -5.60 2.48
CA SER A 84 2.78 -6.69 2.76
C SER A 84 2.28 -7.42 3.99
N LYS A 85 1.94 -8.70 3.84
CA LYS A 85 1.40 -9.54 4.92
C LYS A 85 2.47 -9.73 6.01
N PRO A 86 2.06 -9.99 7.26
CA PRO A 86 2.98 -10.43 8.30
C PRO A 86 3.81 -11.64 7.82
N GLY A 87 5.11 -11.60 8.07
CA GLY A 87 6.09 -12.62 7.66
C GLY A 87 6.64 -12.45 6.24
N GLU A 88 6.08 -11.55 5.41
CA GLU A 88 6.61 -11.24 4.09
C GLU A 88 7.40 -9.92 4.06
N VAL A 89 7.04 -8.95 4.92
CA VAL A 89 7.63 -7.60 4.84
C VAL A 89 9.07 -7.58 5.35
N ALA A 90 9.41 -8.41 6.34
CA ALA A 90 10.77 -8.48 6.86
C ALA A 90 11.77 -8.80 5.75
N GLN A 91 11.48 -9.84 4.97
CA GLN A 91 12.35 -10.27 3.88
C GLN A 91 12.35 -9.24 2.75
N ALA A 92 11.20 -8.66 2.41
CA ALA A 92 11.11 -7.64 1.37
C ALA A 92 11.99 -6.41 1.68
N VAL A 93 12.04 -5.96 2.94
CA VAL A 93 12.93 -4.85 3.36
C VAL A 93 14.40 -5.24 3.22
N LYS A 94 14.79 -6.45 3.63
CA LYS A 94 16.16 -6.95 3.49
C LYS A 94 16.56 -7.03 2.03
N ASP A 95 15.72 -7.63 1.19
CA ASP A 95 15.93 -7.75 -0.26
C ASP A 95 16.08 -6.38 -0.91
N ALA A 96 15.26 -5.39 -0.51
CA ALA A 96 15.34 -4.03 -1.03
C ALA A 96 16.66 -3.35 -0.62
N VAL A 97 17.06 -3.41 0.64
CA VAL A 97 18.32 -2.80 1.10
C VAL A 97 19.52 -3.43 0.39
N LEU A 98 19.51 -4.75 0.20
CA LEU A 98 20.53 -5.49 -0.53
C LEU A 98 20.51 -5.17 -2.05
N ALA A 99 19.34 -4.90 -2.62
CA ALA A 99 19.21 -4.47 -4.01
C ALA A 99 19.71 -3.02 -4.24
N GLY A 100 19.85 -2.23 -3.18
CA GLY A 100 20.34 -0.85 -3.23
C GLY A 100 19.34 0.21 -2.80
N TYR A 101 18.13 -0.15 -2.40
CA TYR A 101 17.17 0.82 -1.87
C TYR A 101 17.74 1.48 -0.62
N ARG A 102 17.57 2.80 -0.54
CA ARG A 102 17.77 3.60 0.68
C ARG A 102 16.53 4.35 1.12
N HIS A 103 15.37 4.09 0.53
CA HIS A 103 14.10 4.67 0.97
C HIS A 103 13.10 3.55 1.24
N ILE A 104 12.54 3.51 2.46
CA ILE A 104 11.47 2.59 2.85
C ILE A 104 10.25 3.43 3.27
N ASP A 105 9.12 3.20 2.60
CA ASP A 105 7.85 3.85 2.90
C ASP A 105 6.97 2.95 3.78
N CYS A 106 6.74 3.40 5.01
CA CYS A 106 5.92 2.74 6.04
C CYS A 106 4.66 3.56 6.34
N ALA A 107 3.77 3.01 7.16
CA ALA A 107 2.73 3.75 7.85
C ALA A 107 2.26 2.95 9.06
N HIS A 108 1.79 3.63 10.12
CA HIS A 108 1.24 2.94 11.29
C HIS A 108 0.10 1.98 10.93
N ILE A 109 -0.84 2.44 10.09
CA ILE A 109 -2.03 1.67 9.70
C ILE A 109 -1.73 0.38 8.92
N TYR A 110 -0.52 0.20 8.40
CA TYR A 110 -0.16 -1.03 7.67
C TYR A 110 0.02 -2.22 8.62
N GLY A 111 0.14 -1.98 9.94
CA GLY A 111 0.19 -3.02 10.95
C GLY A 111 1.47 -3.88 10.91
N ASN A 112 2.50 -3.41 10.21
CA ASN A 112 3.69 -4.20 9.90
C ASN A 112 5.02 -3.52 10.28
N GLN A 113 4.97 -2.36 10.97
CA GLN A 113 6.18 -1.62 11.34
C GLN A 113 7.10 -2.35 12.31
N LYS A 114 6.57 -3.17 13.21
CA LYS A 114 7.37 -3.98 14.15
C LYS A 114 8.31 -4.93 13.43
N GLU A 115 7.77 -5.63 12.43
CA GLU A 115 8.52 -6.56 11.58
C GLU A 115 9.55 -5.82 10.72
N ILE A 116 9.22 -4.61 10.24
CA ILE A 116 10.18 -3.74 9.54
C ILE A 116 11.32 -3.34 10.49
N GLY A 117 11.00 -2.94 11.73
CA GLY A 117 11.99 -2.55 12.74
C GLY A 117 12.96 -3.68 13.09
N GLU A 118 12.48 -4.92 13.18
CA GLU A 118 13.31 -6.11 13.36
C GLU A 118 14.28 -6.33 12.20
N SER A 119 13.81 -6.14 10.97
CA SER A 119 14.67 -6.21 9.79
C SER A 119 15.73 -5.11 9.76
N LEU A 120 15.35 -3.87 10.10
CA LEU A 120 16.28 -2.74 10.16
C LEU A 120 17.37 -2.98 11.20
N GLU A 121 16.99 -3.39 12.42
CA GLU A 121 17.94 -3.73 13.48
C GLU A 121 18.92 -4.84 13.05
N THR A 122 18.41 -5.88 12.38
CA THR A 122 19.26 -6.95 11.84
C THR A 122 20.26 -6.42 10.80
N LEU A 123 19.81 -5.55 9.89
CA LEU A 123 20.65 -4.97 8.84
C LEU A 123 21.73 -4.04 9.41
N PHE A 124 21.38 -3.26 10.44
CA PHE A 124 22.32 -2.38 11.15
C PHE A 124 23.35 -3.19 11.94
N ALA A 125 22.91 -4.21 12.68
CA ALA A 125 23.79 -5.08 13.45
C ALA A 125 24.77 -5.85 12.56
N ALA A 126 24.33 -6.26 11.37
CA ALA A 126 25.17 -6.92 10.37
C ALA A 126 26.09 -5.95 9.60
N GLY A 127 25.98 -4.63 9.82
CA GLY A 127 26.78 -3.62 9.12
C GLY A 127 26.49 -3.52 7.62
N VAL A 128 25.31 -3.97 7.17
CA VAL A 128 24.89 -3.91 5.76
C VAL A 128 24.62 -2.47 5.32
N VAL A 129 24.10 -1.67 6.24
CA VAL A 129 23.76 -0.26 6.04
C VAL A 129 23.79 0.44 7.39
N LYS A 130 24.04 1.75 7.41
CA LYS A 130 23.92 2.58 8.62
C LYS A 130 22.56 3.26 8.70
N ARG A 131 22.15 3.72 9.88
CA ARG A 131 20.86 4.39 10.06
C ARG A 131 20.75 5.64 9.18
N GLU A 132 21.80 6.46 9.16
CA GLU A 132 21.87 7.71 8.38
C GLU A 132 21.94 7.50 6.86
N GLU A 133 22.17 6.26 6.41
CA GLU A 133 22.14 5.91 4.99
C GLU A 133 20.72 5.53 4.54
N LEU A 134 19.78 5.28 5.44
CA LEU A 134 18.38 4.99 5.12
C LEU A 134 17.48 6.20 5.35
N PHE A 135 16.53 6.37 4.44
CA PHE A 135 15.42 7.32 4.50
C PHE A 135 14.14 6.56 4.83
N ILE A 136 13.64 6.70 6.06
CA ILE A 136 12.45 6.02 6.55
C ILE A 136 11.29 7.00 6.63
N THR A 137 10.24 6.72 5.85
CA THR A 137 8.98 7.47 5.86
C THR A 137 7.94 6.73 6.71
N SER A 138 7.20 7.43 7.57
CA SER A 138 5.97 6.90 8.17
C SER A 138 4.85 7.94 8.24
N LYS A 139 3.64 7.54 8.66
CA LYS A 139 2.42 8.33 8.47
C LYS A 139 1.49 8.29 9.68
N ILE A 140 1.06 9.48 10.11
CA ILE A 140 0.02 9.69 11.12
C ILE A 140 -1.33 9.29 10.55
N TRP A 141 -1.97 8.30 11.18
CA TRP A 141 -3.26 7.78 10.74
C TRP A 141 -4.43 8.64 11.25
N ASN A 142 -5.57 8.49 10.57
CA ASN A 142 -6.76 9.32 10.74
C ASN A 142 -7.32 9.33 12.17
N THR A 143 -7.10 8.27 12.97
CA THR A 143 -7.53 8.19 14.38
C THR A 143 -6.58 8.85 15.37
N PHE A 144 -5.58 9.61 14.90
CA PHE A 144 -4.56 10.31 15.69
C PHE A 144 -4.34 11.75 15.19
N HIS A 145 -5.42 12.49 14.93
CA HIS A 145 -5.35 13.84 14.37
C HIS A 145 -5.26 14.94 15.44
N SER A 146 -5.76 14.70 16.64
CA SER A 146 -5.58 15.63 17.75
C SER A 146 -4.09 15.79 18.06
N TYR A 147 -3.73 16.97 18.57
CA TYR A 147 -2.34 17.33 18.85
C TYR A 147 -1.62 16.26 19.70
N GLU A 148 -2.23 15.82 20.79
CA GLU A 148 -1.65 14.84 21.70
C GLU A 148 -1.57 13.45 21.08
N ALA A 149 -2.63 13.01 20.37
CA ALA A 149 -2.65 11.71 19.71
C ALA A 149 -1.58 11.63 18.60
N ALA A 150 -1.38 12.71 17.83
CA ALA A 150 -0.34 12.78 16.81
C ALA A 150 1.06 12.64 17.44
N LYS A 151 1.34 13.34 18.55
CA LYS A 151 2.62 13.23 19.28
C LYS A 151 2.84 11.81 19.81
N GLU A 152 1.82 11.22 20.42
CA GLU A 152 1.87 9.84 20.91
C GLU A 152 2.19 8.87 19.78
N LEU A 153 1.53 9.03 18.63
CA LEU A 153 1.72 8.13 17.50
C LEU A 153 3.15 8.19 16.94
N VAL A 154 3.81 9.35 16.95
CA VAL A 154 5.23 9.44 16.56
C VAL A 154 6.10 8.55 17.46
N GLU A 155 5.90 8.58 18.77
CA GLU A 155 6.66 7.72 19.70
C GLU A 155 6.36 6.24 19.49
N ILE A 156 5.08 5.88 19.25
CA ILE A 156 4.69 4.51 18.90
C ILE A 156 5.40 4.05 17.63
N MET A 157 5.39 4.87 16.58
CA MET A 157 6.02 4.52 15.31
C MET A 157 7.54 4.33 15.45
N LEU A 158 8.22 5.21 16.19
CA LEU A 158 9.64 5.10 16.48
C LEU A 158 9.97 3.83 17.26
N LYS A 159 9.18 3.51 18.30
CA LYS A 159 9.32 2.28 19.07
C LYS A 159 9.14 1.03 18.20
N ASP A 160 8.07 0.99 17.42
CA ASP A 160 7.77 -0.16 16.55
C ASP A 160 8.86 -0.37 15.49
N LEU A 161 9.36 0.72 14.88
CA LEU A 161 10.45 0.67 13.91
C LEU A 161 11.83 0.48 14.55
N ARG A 162 11.93 0.56 15.89
CA ARG A 162 13.20 0.53 16.65
C ARG A 162 14.17 1.63 16.21
N LEU A 163 13.65 2.84 16.02
CA LEU A 163 14.39 4.02 15.55
C LEU A 163 14.35 5.18 16.54
N GLU A 164 15.36 6.03 16.50
CA GLU A 164 15.39 7.28 17.29
C GLU A 164 14.69 8.44 16.56
N TYR A 165 14.66 8.42 15.23
CA TYR A 165 14.02 9.43 14.40
C TYR A 165 13.44 8.85 13.10
N LEU A 166 12.46 9.55 12.52
CA LEU A 166 11.97 9.37 11.15
C LEU A 166 12.61 10.40 10.22
N ASP A 167 12.92 10.01 8.99
CA ASP A 167 13.42 10.95 7.98
C ASP A 167 12.28 11.81 7.43
N LEU A 168 11.11 11.20 7.24
CA LEU A 168 9.88 11.86 6.82
C LEU A 168 8.68 11.34 7.61
N CYS A 169 7.90 12.25 8.18
CA CYS A 169 6.59 11.92 8.72
C CYS A 169 5.51 12.64 7.90
N LEU A 170 4.45 11.92 7.53
CA LEU A 170 3.33 12.47 6.75
C LEU A 170 2.03 12.45 7.54
N ILE A 171 1.17 13.44 7.36
CA ILE A 171 -0.26 13.26 7.66
C ILE A 171 -0.83 12.35 6.56
N HIS A 172 -1.36 11.17 6.90
CA HIS A 172 -1.73 10.15 5.90
C HIS A 172 -2.92 10.59 5.04
N TRP A 173 -3.90 11.26 5.64
CA TRP A 173 -5.06 11.83 4.97
C TRP A 173 -5.51 13.11 5.71
N PRO A 174 -6.12 14.09 5.04
CA PRO A 174 -6.60 15.32 5.68
C PRO A 174 -7.83 15.18 6.60
N MET A 175 -8.37 13.98 6.84
CA MET A 175 -9.61 13.77 7.59
C MET A 175 -9.35 13.05 8.92
N GLY A 176 -9.88 13.60 10.02
CA GLY A 176 -9.89 12.95 11.31
C GLY A 176 -10.98 11.88 11.42
N TYR A 177 -10.63 10.73 12.01
CA TYR A 177 -11.55 9.71 12.47
C TYR A 177 -11.67 9.78 13.99
N LYS A 178 -12.75 9.22 14.56
CA LYS A 178 -12.92 9.12 16.00
C LYS A 178 -11.70 8.43 16.63
N GLU A 179 -11.13 9.07 17.65
CA GLU A 179 -9.92 8.62 18.32
C GLU A 179 -10.23 7.63 19.46
N GLY A 180 -9.20 6.93 19.94
CA GLY A 180 -9.28 6.08 21.15
C GLY A 180 -9.99 4.73 20.96
N GLY A 181 -10.09 4.23 19.72
CA GLY A 181 -10.76 2.96 19.42
C GLY A 181 -10.21 2.29 18.16
N ASP A 182 -11.12 1.70 17.37
CA ASP A 182 -10.77 1.02 16.12
C ASP A 182 -10.09 1.95 15.12
N VAL A 183 -9.14 1.41 14.34
CA VAL A 183 -8.45 2.15 13.28
C VAL A 183 -9.38 2.60 12.14
N PHE A 184 -10.54 1.95 11.98
CA PHE A 184 -11.63 2.35 11.11
C PHE A 184 -12.91 2.39 11.95
N PRO A 185 -13.09 3.43 12.78
CA PRO A 185 -14.17 3.47 13.75
C PRO A 185 -15.50 3.56 13.01
N ARG A 186 -16.41 2.62 13.30
CA ARG A 186 -17.75 2.59 12.73
C ARG A 186 -18.78 2.53 13.84
N ASP A 187 -19.94 3.16 13.63
CA ASP A 187 -21.08 2.99 14.50
C ASP A 187 -21.75 1.61 14.31
N ASP A 188 -22.79 1.32 15.09
CA ASP A 188 -23.53 0.07 15.02
C ASP A 188 -24.20 -0.17 13.65
N ASN A 189 -24.34 0.88 12.82
CA ASN A 189 -24.88 0.80 11.46
C ASN A 189 -23.78 0.61 10.41
N GLY A 190 -22.51 0.52 10.81
CA GLY A 190 -21.36 0.41 9.92
C GLY A 190 -20.91 1.73 9.29
N ILE A 191 -21.42 2.88 9.75
CA ILE A 191 -21.06 4.20 9.24
C ILE A 191 -19.76 4.67 9.88
N MET A 192 -18.82 5.16 9.06
CA MET A 192 -17.54 5.69 9.53
C MET A 192 -17.76 6.86 10.50
N GLN A 193 -17.08 6.83 11.65
CA GLN A 193 -17.13 7.87 12.66
C GLN A 193 -15.97 8.85 12.48
N TYR A 194 -16.30 10.08 12.09
CA TYR A 194 -15.33 11.16 11.91
C TYR A 194 -15.05 11.90 13.22
N SER A 195 -13.96 12.64 13.24
CA SER A 195 -13.59 13.57 14.30
C SER A 195 -13.52 14.99 13.74
N ASP A 196 -13.85 15.97 14.56
CA ASP A 196 -13.66 17.40 14.24
C ASP A 196 -12.20 17.85 14.45
N ALA A 197 -11.30 16.93 14.81
CA ALA A 197 -9.87 17.21 14.94
C ALA A 197 -9.29 17.75 13.62
N ASP A 198 -8.67 18.92 13.71
CA ASP A 198 -8.14 19.62 12.56
C ASP A 198 -6.73 19.14 12.23
N TYR A 199 -6.45 18.87 10.95
CA TYR A 199 -5.09 18.50 10.51
C TYR A 199 -4.04 19.61 10.77
N ILE A 200 -4.46 20.85 11.07
CA ILE A 200 -3.55 21.90 11.52
C ILE A 200 -3.00 21.61 12.91
N ASP A 201 -3.78 21.00 13.81
CA ASP A 201 -3.29 20.60 15.13
C ASP A 201 -2.30 19.43 14.99
N THR A 202 -2.60 18.48 14.10
CA THR A 202 -1.65 17.42 13.70
C THR A 202 -0.34 18.00 13.16
N TRP A 203 -0.43 19.03 12.30
CA TRP A 203 0.75 19.68 11.72
C TRP A 203 1.64 20.30 12.80
N LYS A 204 1.05 21.06 13.74
CA LYS A 204 1.80 21.66 14.86
C LYS A 204 2.46 20.61 15.76
N ALA A 205 1.79 19.49 16.01
CA ALA A 205 2.38 18.37 16.75
C ALA A 205 3.61 17.79 16.02
N MET A 206 3.55 17.68 14.70
CA MET A 206 4.68 17.24 13.89
C MET A 206 5.83 18.27 13.87
N GLU A 207 5.53 19.57 13.87
CA GLU A 207 6.54 20.64 14.00
C GLU A 207 7.29 20.56 15.34
N GLU A 208 6.58 20.30 16.44
CA GLU A 208 7.22 20.08 17.75
C GLU A 208 8.15 18.86 17.70
N LYS A 209 7.72 17.76 17.08
CA LYS A 209 8.55 16.56 16.92
C LYS A 209 9.76 16.77 16.02
N VAL A 210 9.73 17.73 15.11
CA VAL A 210 10.92 18.18 14.38
C VAL A 210 11.88 18.93 15.32
N ALA A 211 11.37 19.85 16.14
CA ALA A 211 12.18 20.58 17.13
C ALA A 211 12.83 19.65 18.17
N GLU A 212 12.15 18.56 18.55
CA GLU A 212 12.69 17.49 19.41
C GLU A 212 13.72 16.59 18.71
N GLY A 213 13.91 16.71 17.39
CA GLY A 213 14.82 15.88 16.59
C GLY A 213 14.30 14.47 16.28
N LYS A 214 13.04 14.18 16.64
CA LYS A 214 12.34 12.90 16.41
C LYS A 214 11.90 12.73 14.96
N ILE A 215 11.75 13.83 14.22
CA ILE A 215 11.43 13.85 12.79
C ILE A 215 12.39 14.81 12.09
N LYS A 216 12.94 14.42 10.94
CA LYS A 216 13.82 15.30 10.14
C LYS A 216 13.04 16.19 9.18
N SER A 217 12.04 15.63 8.50
CA SER A 217 11.18 16.34 7.56
C SER A 217 9.70 15.97 7.77
N ILE A 218 8.81 16.92 7.52
CA ILE A 218 7.36 16.71 7.64
C ILE A 218 6.67 17.01 6.30
N GLY A 219 5.60 16.27 6.01
CA GLY A 219 4.88 16.40 4.75
C GLY A 219 3.44 15.91 4.84
N LEU A 220 2.80 15.85 3.68
CA LEU A 220 1.37 15.59 3.55
C LEU A 220 1.12 14.40 2.63
N SER A 221 -0.01 13.71 2.79
CA SER A 221 -0.45 12.64 1.89
C SER A 221 -1.94 12.79 1.58
N ASN A 222 -2.29 12.74 0.30
CA ASN A 222 -3.67 12.92 -0.20
C ASN A 222 -4.28 14.31 0.09
N PHE A 223 -3.46 15.37 0.14
CA PHE A 223 -3.94 16.75 0.29
C PHE A 223 -4.14 17.42 -1.07
N SER A 224 -5.18 18.24 -1.17
CA SER A 224 -5.42 19.16 -2.29
C SER A 224 -4.62 20.47 -2.13
N GLU A 225 -4.45 21.22 -3.21
CA GLU A 225 -3.75 22.52 -3.23
C GLU A 225 -4.28 23.48 -2.14
N LYS A 226 -5.61 23.61 -1.99
CA LYS A 226 -6.23 24.46 -0.95
C LYS A 226 -5.88 24.02 0.48
N GLN A 227 -5.80 22.71 0.72
CA GLN A 227 -5.43 22.19 2.04
C GLN A 227 -3.94 22.40 2.31
N ILE A 228 -3.08 22.29 1.28
CA ILE A 228 -1.65 22.59 1.37
C ILE A 228 -1.44 24.08 1.67
N ASP A 229 -2.12 24.98 0.96
CA ASP A 229 -2.07 26.43 1.22
C ASP A 229 -2.45 26.75 2.67
N ARG A 230 -3.47 26.06 3.21
CA ARG A 230 -3.87 26.24 4.61
C ARG A 230 -2.79 25.77 5.59
N VAL A 231 -2.11 24.66 5.32
CA VAL A 231 -0.96 24.21 6.14
C VAL A 231 0.16 25.24 6.07
N ILE A 232 0.53 25.72 4.87
CA ILE A 232 1.56 26.74 4.70
C ILE A 232 1.22 28.03 5.45
N ALA A 233 -0.05 28.45 5.42
CA ALA A 233 -0.49 29.68 6.07
C ALA A 233 -0.51 29.61 7.61
N ASN A 234 -0.59 28.41 8.19
CA ASN A 234 -0.76 28.20 9.63
C ASN A 234 0.42 27.47 10.31
N GLY A 235 1.32 26.89 9.53
CA GLY A 235 2.54 26.22 9.98
C GLY A 235 3.74 27.16 10.01
N THR A 236 4.73 26.78 10.80
CA THR A 236 6.07 27.41 10.84
C THR A 236 7.06 26.70 9.91
N ILE A 237 6.84 25.42 9.61
CA ILE A 237 7.61 24.59 8.70
C ILE A 237 6.77 24.35 7.44
N LYS A 238 7.35 24.62 6.27
CA LYS A 238 6.73 24.33 4.97
C LYS A 238 6.71 22.81 4.73
N PRO A 239 5.62 22.22 4.21
CA PRO A 239 5.62 20.81 3.83
C PRO A 239 6.75 20.49 2.86
N ALA A 240 7.56 19.49 3.19
CA ALA A 240 8.71 19.09 2.38
C ALA A 240 8.32 18.15 1.24
N ALA A 241 7.28 17.34 1.45
CA ALA A 241 6.82 16.37 0.49
C ALA A 241 5.28 16.23 0.47
N LEU A 242 4.76 15.83 -0.68
CA LEU A 242 3.36 15.44 -0.89
C LEU A 242 3.30 14.03 -1.49
N GLN A 243 2.68 13.09 -0.78
CA GLN A 243 2.46 11.74 -1.29
C GLN A 243 1.04 11.58 -1.85
N VAL A 244 0.90 11.16 -3.12
CA VAL A 244 -0.41 11.02 -3.80
C VAL A 244 -0.42 9.82 -4.76
N GLU A 245 -1.61 9.35 -5.13
CA GLU A 245 -1.74 8.36 -6.21
C GLU A 245 -1.24 9.00 -7.49
N MET A 246 -0.19 8.44 -8.10
CA MET A 246 0.32 8.96 -9.35
C MET A 246 0.98 7.84 -10.14
N ASN A 247 0.65 7.76 -11.42
CA ASN A 247 1.17 6.77 -12.37
C ASN A 247 0.88 7.27 -13.80
N VAL A 248 1.22 6.46 -14.81
CA VAL A 248 1.05 6.86 -16.22
C VAL A 248 -0.40 7.16 -16.63
N TYR A 249 -1.40 6.63 -15.91
CA TYR A 249 -2.83 6.89 -16.17
C TYR A 249 -3.44 7.98 -15.27
N LEU A 250 -2.68 8.49 -14.30
CA LEU A 250 -3.06 9.58 -13.41
C LEU A 250 -1.83 10.42 -13.10
N GLN A 251 -1.55 11.40 -13.97
CA GLN A 251 -0.27 12.13 -13.94
C GLN A 251 -0.35 13.44 -13.15
N GLN A 252 -1.55 14.03 -13.01
CA GLN A 252 -1.84 15.24 -12.22
C GLN A 252 -0.89 16.43 -12.52
N PRO A 253 -0.77 16.86 -13.78
CA PRO A 253 0.22 17.87 -14.18
C PRO A 253 0.04 19.22 -13.47
N GLU A 254 -1.19 19.61 -13.14
CA GLU A 254 -1.47 20.83 -12.38
C GLU A 254 -0.88 20.75 -10.96
N LEU A 255 -1.12 19.64 -10.26
CA LEU A 255 -0.59 19.39 -8.91
C LEU A 255 0.94 19.29 -8.93
N VAL A 256 1.52 18.67 -9.95
CA VAL A 256 2.99 18.61 -10.15
C VAL A 256 3.57 20.02 -10.28
N LYS A 257 2.95 20.86 -11.11
CA LYS A 257 3.36 22.25 -11.28
C LYS A 257 3.22 23.06 -9.99
N TYR A 258 2.10 22.90 -9.28
CA TYR A 258 1.87 23.55 -7.99
C TYR A 258 2.96 23.16 -6.98
N CYS A 259 3.19 21.85 -6.77
CA CYS A 259 4.20 21.37 -5.82
C CYS A 259 5.60 21.86 -6.18
N LYS A 260 5.97 21.86 -7.47
CA LYS A 260 7.26 22.40 -7.92
C LYS A 260 7.43 23.89 -7.57
N ASN A 261 6.41 24.71 -7.81
CA ASN A 261 6.43 26.14 -7.47
C ASN A 261 6.53 26.38 -5.96
N HIS A 262 6.04 25.44 -5.16
CA HIS A 262 6.13 25.45 -3.71
C HIS A 262 7.29 24.59 -3.17
N GLU A 263 8.25 24.15 -3.99
CA GLU A 263 9.41 23.35 -3.55
C GLU A 263 9.01 22.11 -2.70
N ILE A 264 7.85 21.52 -3.02
CA ILE A 264 7.32 20.31 -2.39
C ILE A 264 7.66 19.14 -3.30
N VAL A 265 8.39 18.14 -2.79
CA VAL A 265 8.72 16.94 -3.58
C VAL A 265 7.53 15.99 -3.60
N ILE A 266 7.12 15.55 -4.79
CA ILE A 266 6.03 14.58 -4.92
C ILE A 266 6.55 13.15 -4.74
N THR A 267 5.80 12.36 -3.98
CA THR A 267 5.94 10.90 -3.91
C THR A 267 4.71 10.22 -4.51
N ALA A 268 4.91 9.46 -5.56
CA ALA A 268 3.91 8.66 -6.24
C ALA A 268 3.70 7.31 -5.53
N TYR A 269 2.56 7.17 -4.84
CA TYR A 269 2.08 5.84 -4.45
C TYR A 269 1.28 5.21 -5.60
N SER A 270 1.18 3.88 -5.59
CA SER A 270 0.63 3.10 -6.70
C SER A 270 1.25 3.43 -8.07
N PRO A 271 2.59 3.56 -8.19
CA PRO A 271 3.24 3.93 -9.45
C PRO A 271 3.02 2.92 -10.58
N LEU A 272 2.62 1.68 -10.23
CA LEU A 272 2.32 0.59 -11.16
C LEU A 272 0.80 0.35 -11.34
N GLY A 273 -0.04 1.32 -10.97
CA GLY A 273 -1.49 1.30 -11.27
C GLY A 273 -2.35 0.37 -10.41
N ASN A 274 -1.79 -0.15 -9.31
CA ASN A 274 -2.51 -0.91 -8.27
C ASN A 274 -3.44 -2.01 -8.82
N ALA A 275 -2.92 -2.87 -9.72
CA ALA A 275 -3.68 -3.84 -10.50
C ALA A 275 -4.55 -4.81 -9.67
N THR A 276 -4.19 -5.08 -8.41
CA THR A 276 -4.90 -5.99 -7.51
C THR A 276 -5.90 -5.29 -6.58
N SER A 277 -6.10 -3.97 -6.72
CA SER A 277 -7.01 -3.24 -5.84
C SER A 277 -8.46 -3.70 -6.03
N PRO A 278 -9.20 -3.98 -4.94
CA PRO A 278 -10.62 -4.29 -5.00
C PRO A 278 -11.47 -3.09 -5.48
N MET A 279 -10.90 -1.88 -5.52
CA MET A 279 -11.57 -0.67 -5.99
C MET A 279 -11.57 -0.53 -7.52
N ARG A 280 -10.84 -1.40 -8.24
CA ARG A 280 -10.84 -1.39 -9.70
C ARG A 280 -12.17 -1.90 -10.23
N LYS A 281 -12.70 -1.22 -11.24
CA LYS A 281 -13.86 -1.68 -12.01
C LYS A 281 -13.37 -2.58 -13.15
N GLU A 282 -14.24 -3.46 -13.63
CA GLU A 282 -13.92 -4.42 -14.69
C GLU A 282 -13.35 -3.77 -15.96
N HIS A 283 -13.86 -2.60 -16.33
CA HIS A 283 -13.41 -1.85 -17.51
C HIS A 283 -12.15 -1.00 -17.28
N HIS A 284 -11.57 -0.98 -16.06
CA HIS A 284 -10.37 -0.18 -15.81
C HIS A 284 -9.15 -0.85 -16.48
N PRO A 285 -8.43 -0.16 -17.38
CA PRO A 285 -7.30 -0.72 -18.10
C PRO A 285 -6.12 -1.05 -17.17
N LEU A 286 -5.48 -2.19 -17.39
CA LEU A 286 -4.28 -2.57 -16.65
C LEU A 286 -3.07 -1.81 -17.18
N LEU A 287 -2.37 -1.10 -16.29
CA LEU A 287 -1.23 -0.27 -16.65
C LEU A 287 -0.11 -1.12 -17.26
N LEU A 288 0.17 -2.27 -16.66
CA LEU A 288 1.25 -3.15 -17.10
C LEU A 288 0.98 -3.84 -18.46
N ASP A 289 -0.26 -3.76 -18.96
CA ASP A 289 -0.67 -4.32 -20.24
C ASP A 289 -0.79 -3.25 -21.35
N ASP A 290 -0.47 -1.98 -21.08
CA ASP A 290 -0.55 -0.92 -22.09
C ASP A 290 0.44 -1.14 -23.23
N GLU A 291 -0.07 -1.16 -24.47
CA GLU A 291 0.73 -1.46 -25.67
C GLU A 291 1.81 -0.40 -25.94
N ALA A 292 1.54 0.88 -25.65
CA ALA A 292 2.54 1.92 -25.81
C ALA A 292 3.71 1.72 -24.84
N LEU A 293 3.43 1.30 -23.61
CA LEU A 293 4.46 1.00 -22.63
C LEU A 293 5.24 -0.28 -22.98
N LYS A 294 4.57 -1.31 -23.52
CA LYS A 294 5.22 -2.54 -23.99
C LYS A 294 6.20 -2.26 -25.13
N GLU A 295 5.82 -1.40 -26.08
CA GLU A 295 6.69 -0.99 -27.19
C GLU A 295 7.95 -0.28 -26.68
N ILE A 296 7.79 0.68 -25.76
CA ILE A 296 8.92 1.40 -25.14
C ILE A 296 9.78 0.41 -24.34
N ALA A 297 9.17 -0.46 -23.54
CA ALA A 297 9.87 -1.47 -22.75
C ALA A 297 10.72 -2.40 -23.64
N GLN A 298 10.18 -2.82 -24.79
CA GLN A 298 10.91 -3.63 -25.76
C GLN A 298 12.11 -2.87 -26.36
N ALA A 299 11.94 -1.60 -26.72
CA ALA A 299 13.01 -0.77 -27.27
C ALA A 299 14.20 -0.64 -26.30
N HIS A 300 13.92 -0.51 -24.99
CA HIS A 300 14.94 -0.40 -23.94
C HIS A 300 15.42 -1.73 -23.36
N LYS A 301 14.81 -2.86 -23.75
CA LYS A 301 15.01 -4.19 -23.13
C LYS A 301 14.76 -4.18 -21.62
N LYS A 302 13.72 -3.44 -21.21
CA LYS A 302 13.27 -3.28 -19.81
C LYS A 302 11.85 -3.84 -19.68
N SER A 303 11.35 -3.97 -18.45
CA SER A 303 9.96 -4.32 -18.20
C SER A 303 9.05 -3.09 -18.28
N VAL A 304 7.75 -3.30 -18.48
CA VAL A 304 6.75 -2.22 -18.43
C VAL A 304 6.75 -1.52 -17.06
N ALA A 305 7.02 -2.26 -15.98
CA ALA A 305 7.14 -1.69 -14.64
C ALA A 305 8.32 -0.72 -14.54
N GLN A 306 9.49 -1.10 -15.09
CA GLN A 306 10.66 -0.24 -15.14
C GLN A 306 10.40 1.04 -15.95
N VAL A 307 9.73 0.95 -17.10
CA VAL A 307 9.36 2.13 -17.90
C VAL A 307 8.41 3.05 -17.12
N ALA A 308 7.38 2.50 -16.47
CA ALA A 308 6.42 3.28 -15.69
C ALA A 308 7.08 3.99 -14.49
N ILE A 309 8.02 3.32 -13.80
CA ILE A 309 8.78 3.92 -12.70
C ILE A 309 9.75 4.98 -13.25
N ARG A 310 10.47 4.68 -14.34
CA ARG A 310 11.42 5.61 -14.98
C ARG A 310 10.73 6.90 -15.41
N PHE A 311 9.53 6.81 -15.96
CA PHE A 311 8.72 7.98 -16.33
C PHE A 311 8.54 8.95 -15.17
N LEU A 312 8.24 8.45 -13.96
CA LEU A 312 8.08 9.28 -12.76
C LEU A 312 9.43 9.84 -12.29
N VAL A 313 10.43 8.97 -12.13
CA VAL A 313 11.75 9.31 -11.59
C VAL A 313 12.48 10.32 -12.46
N GLN A 314 12.40 10.21 -13.79
CA GLN A 314 13.05 11.13 -14.72
C GLN A 314 12.49 12.56 -14.63
N GLN A 315 11.28 12.74 -14.08
CA GLN A 315 10.67 14.04 -13.84
C GLN A 315 10.94 14.57 -12.42
N GLY A 316 11.76 13.86 -11.63
CA GLY A 316 12.04 14.18 -10.24
C GLY A 316 10.92 13.78 -9.26
N ILE A 317 9.99 12.94 -9.69
CA ILE A 317 8.92 12.40 -8.83
C ILE A 317 9.44 11.14 -8.16
N VAL A 318 9.37 11.08 -6.83
CA VAL A 318 9.76 9.89 -6.06
C VAL A 318 8.73 8.79 -6.31
N ALA A 319 9.15 7.56 -6.59
CA ALA A 319 8.27 6.41 -6.80
C ALA A 319 8.47 5.36 -5.71
N ILE A 320 7.37 4.86 -5.13
CA ILE A 320 7.39 3.84 -4.07
C ILE A 320 6.66 2.55 -4.47
N PRO A 321 7.14 1.81 -5.49
CA PRO A 321 6.52 0.54 -5.88
C PRO A 321 6.60 -0.48 -4.74
N LYS A 322 5.51 -1.19 -4.51
CA LYS A 322 5.44 -2.27 -3.52
C LYS A 322 5.69 -3.63 -4.17
N SER A 323 6.53 -4.44 -3.54
CA SER A 323 6.68 -5.87 -3.86
C SER A 323 7.17 -6.64 -2.64
N THR A 324 6.75 -7.89 -2.50
CA THR A 324 7.37 -8.88 -1.58
C THR A 324 8.12 -9.97 -2.33
N LYS A 325 8.26 -9.84 -3.66
CA LYS A 325 8.99 -10.78 -4.51
C LYS A 325 10.36 -10.19 -4.84
N GLU A 326 11.40 -10.84 -4.35
CA GLU A 326 12.82 -10.44 -4.49
C GLU A 326 13.20 -10.03 -5.93
N HIS A 327 12.86 -10.84 -6.94
CA HIS A 327 13.17 -10.51 -8.34
C HIS A 327 12.51 -9.20 -8.81
N ARG A 328 11.27 -8.92 -8.40
CA ARG A 328 10.58 -7.66 -8.75
C ARG A 328 11.12 -6.48 -7.96
N ILE A 329 11.55 -6.70 -6.71
CA ILE A 329 12.21 -5.66 -5.91
C ILE A 329 13.48 -5.19 -6.63
N ARG A 330 14.33 -6.13 -7.06
CA ARG A 330 15.51 -5.82 -7.88
C ARG A 330 15.15 -5.14 -9.20
N GLU A 331 14.18 -5.69 -9.94
CA GLU A 331 13.74 -5.13 -11.22
C GLU A 331 13.24 -3.69 -11.08
N ASN A 332 12.40 -3.41 -10.07
CA ASN A 332 11.84 -2.08 -9.81
C ASN A 332 12.89 -1.04 -9.40
N PHE A 333 14.06 -1.46 -8.91
CA PHE A 333 15.17 -0.58 -8.58
C PHE A 333 16.04 -0.23 -9.79
N ASP A 334 16.13 -1.17 -10.74
CA ASP A 334 16.97 -1.07 -11.94
C ASP A 334 16.34 -0.16 -13.02
N VAL A 335 16.16 1.11 -12.65
CA VAL A 335 15.49 2.16 -13.46
C VAL A 335 16.38 3.38 -13.69
N LEU A 336 17.64 3.32 -13.26
CA LEU A 336 18.58 4.44 -13.30
C LEU A 336 19.62 4.30 -14.43
N ASP A 337 19.74 3.11 -15.02
CA ASP A 337 20.71 2.77 -16.06
C ASP A 337 20.23 3.05 -17.50
N PHE A 338 19.00 3.54 -17.66
CA PHE A 338 18.43 3.98 -18.93
C PHE A 338 17.63 5.28 -18.77
N SER A 339 17.32 5.93 -19.89
CA SER A 339 16.50 7.15 -19.93
C SER A 339 15.49 7.08 -21.06
N LEU A 340 14.30 7.62 -20.81
CA LEU A 340 13.29 7.80 -21.83
C LEU A 340 13.61 9.06 -22.64
N ASN A 341 13.54 9.00 -23.96
CA ASN A 341 13.69 10.19 -24.79
C ASN A 341 12.40 11.04 -24.78
N GLU A 342 12.44 12.25 -25.34
CA GLU A 342 11.27 13.15 -25.30
C GLU A 342 10.05 12.62 -26.08
N GLU A 343 10.25 11.87 -27.16
CA GLU A 343 9.15 11.25 -27.91
C GLU A 343 8.45 10.17 -27.06
N GLU A 344 9.22 9.35 -26.36
CA GLU A 344 8.71 8.34 -25.43
C GLU A 344 8.02 8.97 -24.22
N MET A 345 8.62 10.01 -23.64
CA MET A 345 8.01 10.78 -22.55
C MET A 345 6.68 11.38 -22.97
N GLU A 346 6.58 11.94 -24.19
CA GLU A 346 5.34 12.51 -24.72
C GLU A 346 4.30 11.44 -25.02
N LYS A 347 4.72 10.29 -25.57
CA LYS A 347 3.85 9.14 -25.77
C LYS A 347 3.24 8.69 -24.44
N ILE A 348 4.03 8.63 -23.36
CA ILE A 348 3.51 8.29 -22.02
C ILE A 348 2.63 9.41 -21.45
N ARG A 349 2.97 10.69 -21.64
CA ARG A 349 2.10 11.82 -21.24
C ARG A 349 0.71 11.73 -21.88
N SER A 350 0.63 11.28 -23.13
CA SER A 350 -0.65 11.07 -23.82
C SER A 350 -1.53 9.96 -23.22
N LEU A 351 -0.98 9.11 -22.34
CA LEU A 351 -1.72 8.03 -21.66
C LEU A 351 -2.48 8.49 -20.41
N ASP A 352 -2.42 9.77 -20.01
CA ASP A 352 -3.15 10.25 -18.84
C ASP A 352 -4.67 10.10 -19.05
N LYS A 353 -5.28 9.20 -18.28
CA LYS A 353 -6.71 8.89 -18.31
C LYS A 353 -7.45 9.57 -17.16
N ARG A 354 -6.75 10.32 -16.30
CA ARG A 354 -7.25 10.83 -15.02
C ARG A 354 -7.88 9.71 -14.18
N LEU A 355 -7.33 8.50 -14.29
CA LEU A 355 -7.89 7.30 -13.69
C LEU A 355 -7.34 7.11 -12.27
N ARG A 356 -8.15 7.48 -11.28
CA ARG A 356 -7.87 7.24 -9.86
C ARG A 356 -8.47 5.91 -9.39
N ILE A 357 -7.67 5.05 -8.79
CA ILE A 357 -8.10 3.78 -8.21
C ILE A 357 -8.34 3.90 -6.71
N THR A 358 -7.50 4.64 -6.01
CA THR A 358 -7.58 4.83 -4.56
C THR A 358 -8.53 6.00 -4.27
N ILE A 359 -9.75 5.67 -3.85
CA ILE A 359 -10.76 6.65 -3.45
C ILE A 359 -11.02 6.46 -1.95
N SER A 360 -10.91 7.54 -1.17
CA SER A 360 -11.48 7.53 0.18
C SER A 360 -13.00 7.66 0.04
N VAL A 361 -13.72 6.59 0.33
CA VAL A 361 -15.18 6.62 0.35
C VAL A 361 -15.59 7.23 1.69
N LEU A 362 -15.84 8.54 1.72
CA LEU A 362 -16.70 9.09 2.77
C LEU A 362 -18.14 8.76 2.39
N GLY A 363 -18.99 8.51 3.38
CA GLY A 363 -20.38 8.09 3.17
C GLY A 363 -21.18 9.07 2.29
N GLY A 364 -21.16 8.87 0.97
CA GLY A 364 -21.88 9.66 -0.03
C GLY A 364 -21.03 10.71 -0.76
N ASP A 365 -19.95 11.20 -0.16
CA ASP A 365 -19.15 12.31 -0.70
C ASP A 365 -17.70 11.89 -0.97
N SER A 366 -17.29 11.99 -2.24
CA SER A 366 -15.93 11.66 -2.67
C SER A 366 -15.02 12.89 -2.51
N TYR A 367 -14.09 12.87 -1.55
CA TYR A 367 -13.04 13.90 -1.50
C TYR A 367 -11.96 13.53 -2.51
N CYS A 368 -11.95 14.24 -3.64
CA CYS A 368 -10.90 14.11 -4.64
C CYS A 368 -9.79 15.13 -4.34
N ALA A 369 -8.53 14.69 -4.32
CA ALA A 369 -7.35 15.55 -4.10
C ALA A 369 -7.05 16.51 -5.28
N THR A 370 -7.92 16.61 -6.28
CA THR A 370 -7.80 17.53 -7.41
C THR A 370 -9.17 18.11 -7.72
N ASP A 371 -9.28 19.44 -7.63
CA ASP A 371 -10.49 20.26 -7.83
C ASP A 371 -10.98 20.28 -9.31
N THR A 372 -10.98 19.14 -10.01
CA THR A 372 -11.34 19.11 -11.44
C THR A 372 -12.26 17.94 -11.78
N LEU A 373 -13.52 18.29 -12.01
CA LEU A 373 -14.66 17.47 -12.45
C LEU A 373 -15.16 16.41 -11.46
N CYS A 374 -15.97 16.88 -10.50
CA CYS A 374 -17.09 16.10 -10.02
C CYS A 374 -18.28 16.37 -10.97
N VAL A 375 -18.73 15.39 -11.74
CA VAL A 375 -20.04 15.48 -12.40
C VAL A 375 -21.09 15.31 -11.31
N VAL A 376 -21.43 16.42 -10.67
CA VAL A 376 -22.50 16.50 -9.69
C VAL A 376 -23.82 16.46 -10.44
N ARG A 377 -24.53 15.34 -10.39
CA ARG A 377 -25.97 15.35 -10.63
C ARG A 377 -26.62 16.02 -9.41
N GLY A 378 -27.02 17.28 -9.61
CA GLY A 378 -28.11 17.89 -8.84
C GLY A 378 -27.69 18.75 -7.64
N ILE A 379 -27.01 19.87 -7.89
CA ILE A 379 -27.15 21.07 -7.06
C ILE A 379 -27.10 22.29 -8.00
N THR A 380 -28.23 22.91 -8.30
CA THR A 380 -28.28 24.23 -8.94
C THR A 380 -27.93 25.28 -7.89
N CYS A 381 -26.72 25.84 -7.98
CA CYS A 381 -26.35 27.04 -7.23
C CYS A 381 -26.45 28.25 -8.16
N SER A 382 -27.43 29.11 -7.89
CA SER A 382 -27.63 30.39 -8.58
C SER A 382 -26.57 31.39 -8.09
N ILE A 383 -25.59 31.72 -8.94
CA ILE A 383 -24.72 32.90 -8.74
C ILE A 383 -24.93 33.85 -9.91
N LEU A 384 -25.31 35.07 -9.53
CA LEU A 384 -25.48 36.28 -10.33
C LEU A 384 -24.32 36.50 -11.31
N TYR A 385 -24.62 36.61 -12.61
CA TYR A 385 -23.79 37.35 -13.56
C TYR A 385 -24.67 38.28 -14.38
N LEU A 386 -24.43 39.59 -14.21
CA LEU A 386 -24.93 40.66 -15.05
C LEU A 386 -24.26 40.58 -16.44
N ARG A 387 -25.04 40.35 -17.50
CA ARG A 387 -25.05 41.17 -18.74
C ARG A 387 -26.10 40.69 -19.75
N PHE A 388 -26.96 41.64 -20.12
CA PHE A 388 -27.82 41.76 -21.30
C PHE A 388 -27.83 40.62 -22.33
N TYR A 389 -29.01 40.04 -22.59
CA TYR A 389 -29.65 39.99 -23.92
C TYR A 389 -31.15 39.69 -23.76
N ALA A 390 -31.97 40.40 -24.54
CA ALA A 390 -33.44 40.37 -24.50
C ALA A 390 -34.02 39.09 -25.12
N GLY A 391 -35.09 38.55 -24.51
CA GLY A 391 -35.92 37.49 -25.11
C GLY A 391 -36.83 36.78 -24.10
N SER A 392 -38.14 36.83 -24.34
CA SER A 392 -39.31 36.43 -23.53
C SER A 392 -39.26 35.13 -22.70
N PRO A 393 -40.01 35.03 -21.58
CA PRO A 393 -40.03 33.83 -20.71
C PRO A 393 -41.00 32.76 -21.20
N VAL A 394 -40.55 31.50 -21.20
CA VAL A 394 -41.40 30.29 -21.31
C VAL A 394 -41.52 29.66 -19.92
N ARG A 395 -42.75 29.33 -19.49
CA ARG A 395 -43.06 28.74 -18.17
C ARG A 395 -42.57 27.28 -18.07
N PRO A 396 -42.05 26.82 -16.91
CA PRO A 396 -41.81 25.41 -16.68
C PRO A 396 -43.11 24.68 -16.31
N THR A 397 -43.44 23.64 -17.06
CA THR A 397 -44.46 22.64 -16.72
C THR A 397 -43.89 21.63 -15.71
N GLU A 398 -44.70 21.33 -14.69
CA GLU A 398 -44.47 20.27 -13.70
C GLU A 398 -44.26 18.91 -14.35
N MET A 399 -43.26 18.15 -13.89
CA MET A 399 -43.30 16.69 -13.89
C MET A 399 -42.75 16.19 -12.55
N GLY A 400 -43.65 15.62 -11.75
CA GLY A 400 -43.30 14.88 -10.56
C GLY A 400 -42.61 13.56 -10.88
N ASN A 401 -41.80 13.08 -9.94
CA ASN A 401 -42.02 11.80 -9.29
C ASN A 401 -41.00 11.59 -8.17
N SER A 402 -41.53 11.29 -6.99
CA SER A 402 -40.83 10.80 -5.81
C SER A 402 -40.23 9.41 -6.07
N VAL A 403 -38.94 9.21 -5.77
CA VAL A 403 -38.36 7.86 -5.64
C VAL A 403 -38.07 7.60 -4.16
N SER A 404 -38.69 6.55 -3.63
CA SER A 404 -38.66 6.12 -2.23
C SER A 404 -37.34 5.43 -1.88
N THR A 405 -36.80 5.72 -0.70
CA THR A 405 -35.54 5.20 -0.12
C THR A 405 -35.70 3.89 0.69
N LYS A 406 -36.71 3.04 0.41
CA LYS A 406 -36.87 1.77 1.12
C LYS A 406 -36.06 0.65 0.44
N VAL A 407 -35.02 0.15 1.11
CA VAL A 407 -34.35 -1.11 0.73
C VAL A 407 -35.33 -2.26 0.95
N ASN A 408 -35.58 -3.08 -0.07
CA ASN A 408 -36.50 -4.23 0.00
C ASN A 408 -35.70 -5.50 0.33
N ASP A 409 -35.82 -6.00 1.56
CA ASP A 409 -35.16 -7.23 2.06
C ASP A 409 -36.13 -8.40 2.26
N ALA A 410 -37.42 -8.21 1.92
CA ALA A 410 -38.48 -9.20 2.18
C ALA A 410 -38.27 -10.51 1.42
N GLU A 411 -37.73 -10.44 0.20
CA GLU A 411 -37.43 -11.62 -0.62
C GLU A 411 -36.35 -12.50 0.04
N ILE A 412 -35.26 -11.89 0.47
CA ILE A 412 -34.12 -12.58 1.08
C ILE A 412 -34.52 -13.21 2.41
N ARG A 413 -35.31 -12.50 3.22
CA ARG A 413 -35.88 -13.05 4.47
C ARG A 413 -36.71 -14.31 4.23
N LYS A 414 -37.46 -14.36 3.12
CA LYS A 414 -38.22 -15.55 2.74
C LYS A 414 -37.32 -16.70 2.30
N GLU A 415 -36.26 -16.40 1.57
CA GLU A 415 -35.28 -17.41 1.13
C GLU A 415 -34.51 -18.03 2.29
N VAL A 416 -33.97 -17.23 3.20
CA VAL A 416 -33.21 -17.74 4.35
C VAL A 416 -34.07 -18.42 5.40
N ALA A 417 -35.38 -18.19 5.38
CA ALA A 417 -36.35 -18.90 6.21
C ALA A 417 -36.87 -20.20 5.58
N ALA A 418 -36.65 -20.40 4.27
CA ALA A 418 -37.18 -21.55 3.54
C ALA A 418 -36.36 -22.83 3.81
N ASP A 419 -35.04 -22.68 3.98
CA ASP A 419 -34.11 -23.80 4.15
C ASP A 419 -33.23 -23.61 5.40
N PRO A 420 -32.86 -24.70 6.11
CA PRO A 420 -32.03 -24.63 7.30
C PRO A 420 -30.66 -23.98 7.07
N VAL A 421 -30.07 -24.19 5.89
CA VAL A 421 -28.79 -23.60 5.50
C VAL A 421 -28.90 -23.00 4.10
N VAL A 422 -28.64 -21.70 3.99
CA VAL A 422 -28.64 -20.97 2.71
C VAL A 422 -27.27 -20.33 2.50
N VAL A 423 -26.69 -20.54 1.32
CA VAL A 423 -25.38 -20.02 0.93
C VAL A 423 -25.53 -19.12 -0.29
N TYR A 424 -25.34 -17.82 -0.10
CA TYR A 424 -25.19 -16.87 -1.20
C TYR A 424 -23.76 -16.91 -1.71
N SER A 425 -23.58 -17.18 -3.01
CA SER A 425 -22.28 -17.48 -3.61
C SER A 425 -22.04 -16.74 -4.93
N LYS A 426 -20.80 -16.81 -5.42
CA LYS A 426 -20.44 -16.49 -6.80
C LYS A 426 -19.49 -17.54 -7.35
N LYS A 427 -19.58 -17.84 -8.64
CA LYS A 427 -18.80 -18.87 -9.32
C LYS A 427 -17.29 -18.62 -9.25
N ALA A 428 -16.87 -17.34 -9.32
CA ALA A 428 -15.45 -16.96 -9.27
C ALA A 428 -14.84 -16.92 -7.86
N CYS A 429 -15.62 -17.16 -6.80
CA CYS A 429 -15.15 -17.02 -5.42
C CYS A 429 -14.55 -18.33 -4.87
N GLY A 430 -13.25 -18.31 -4.54
CA GLY A 430 -12.55 -19.42 -3.91
C GLY A 430 -13.11 -19.80 -2.54
N TYR A 431 -13.50 -18.82 -1.72
CA TYR A 431 -14.10 -19.07 -0.40
C TYR A 431 -15.51 -19.67 -0.51
N CYS A 432 -16.29 -19.36 -1.54
CA CYS A 432 -17.57 -20.03 -1.79
C CYS A 432 -17.35 -21.51 -2.08
N LYS A 433 -16.32 -21.85 -2.87
CA LYS A 433 -15.95 -23.25 -3.13
C LYS A 433 -15.56 -23.96 -1.83
N MET A 434 -14.72 -23.32 -1.02
CA MET A 434 -14.28 -23.89 0.28
C MET A 434 -15.44 -24.10 1.26
N ALA A 435 -16.36 -23.13 1.37
CA ALA A 435 -17.55 -23.27 2.23
C ALA A 435 -18.46 -24.42 1.79
N LYS A 436 -18.72 -24.54 0.48
CA LYS A 436 -19.52 -25.64 -0.07
C LYS A 436 -18.86 -27.00 0.10
N THR A 437 -17.53 -27.08 -0.04
CA THR A 437 -16.77 -28.29 0.25
C THR A 437 -16.86 -28.68 1.73
N LEU A 438 -16.72 -27.71 2.65
CA LEU A 438 -16.84 -27.96 4.09
C LEU A 438 -18.23 -28.49 4.44
N LEU A 439 -19.31 -27.84 3.96
CA LEU A 439 -20.68 -28.31 4.20
C LEU A 439 -20.90 -29.74 3.67
N ALA A 440 -20.35 -30.05 2.49
CA ALA A 440 -20.43 -31.40 1.91
C ALA A 440 -19.65 -32.45 2.74
N GLU A 441 -18.46 -32.09 3.25
CA GLU A 441 -17.65 -32.96 4.14
C GLU A 441 -18.37 -33.27 5.45
N GLU A 442 -19.04 -32.28 6.04
CA GLU A 442 -19.86 -32.43 7.25
C GLU A 442 -21.24 -33.04 6.97
N LYS A 443 -21.55 -33.37 5.71
CA LYS A 443 -22.84 -33.92 5.25
C LYS A 443 -24.04 -33.03 5.60
N ILE A 444 -23.84 -31.72 5.58
CA ILE A 444 -24.88 -30.72 5.80
C ILE A 444 -25.46 -30.31 4.44
N GLU A 445 -26.76 -30.55 4.25
CA GLU A 445 -27.48 -30.06 3.07
C GLU A 445 -27.64 -28.55 3.12
N TYR A 446 -27.58 -27.89 1.96
CA TYR A 446 -27.72 -26.45 1.84
C TYR A 446 -28.36 -26.04 0.51
N THR A 447 -29.02 -24.90 0.51
CA THR A 447 -29.51 -24.24 -0.71
C THR A 447 -28.51 -23.19 -1.16
N GLU A 448 -28.01 -23.33 -2.40
CA GLU A 448 -27.14 -22.33 -3.02
C GLU A 448 -27.96 -21.24 -3.74
N LYS A 449 -27.64 -19.99 -3.46
CA LYS A 449 -28.11 -18.81 -4.19
C LYS A 449 -26.94 -18.20 -4.95
N ASP A 450 -26.75 -18.63 -6.18
CA ASP A 450 -25.67 -18.13 -7.05
C ASP A 450 -26.02 -16.73 -7.57
N LEU A 451 -25.33 -15.71 -7.05
CA LEU A 451 -25.54 -14.32 -7.43
C LEU A 451 -25.18 -14.04 -8.89
N ASP A 452 -24.32 -14.84 -9.52
CA ASP A 452 -24.00 -14.71 -10.95
C ASP A 452 -25.16 -15.21 -11.83
N VAL A 453 -25.98 -16.13 -11.32
CA VAL A 453 -27.24 -16.57 -11.96
C VAL A 453 -28.31 -15.51 -11.76
N VAL A 454 -28.49 -15.01 -10.53
CA VAL A 454 -29.45 -13.93 -10.23
C VAL A 454 -29.17 -12.69 -11.08
N HIS A 455 -27.90 -12.30 -11.24
CA HIS A 455 -27.54 -11.17 -12.11
C HIS A 455 -27.94 -11.38 -13.57
N ARG A 456 -27.80 -12.60 -14.08
CA ARG A 456 -28.12 -12.94 -15.47
C ARG A 456 -29.62 -13.00 -15.73
N GLU A 457 -30.38 -13.50 -14.77
CA GLU A 457 -31.83 -13.69 -14.90
C GLU A 457 -32.63 -12.42 -14.58
N ARG A 458 -32.15 -11.58 -13.66
CA ARG A 458 -32.83 -10.37 -13.18
C ARG A 458 -31.86 -9.17 -13.09
N PRO A 459 -31.29 -8.70 -14.22
CA PRO A 459 -30.26 -7.65 -14.20
C PRO A 459 -30.74 -6.32 -13.62
N ASP A 460 -32.00 -5.93 -13.86
CA ASP A 460 -32.57 -4.65 -13.41
C ASP A 460 -32.83 -4.62 -11.89
N GLU A 461 -33.04 -5.79 -11.28
CA GLU A 461 -33.34 -5.94 -9.85
C GLU A 461 -32.11 -6.41 -9.05
N TYR A 462 -31.06 -6.89 -9.73
CA TYR A 462 -29.86 -7.45 -9.11
C TYR A 462 -29.24 -6.50 -8.09
N GLN A 463 -29.12 -5.21 -8.41
CA GLN A 463 -28.52 -4.26 -7.48
C GLN A 463 -29.38 -4.06 -6.23
N GLN A 464 -30.71 -4.06 -6.37
CA GLN A 464 -31.62 -3.98 -5.23
C GLN A 464 -31.56 -5.24 -4.37
N TYR A 465 -31.48 -6.42 -5.01
CA TYR A 465 -31.33 -7.70 -4.34
C TYR A 465 -30.01 -7.80 -3.57
N VAL A 466 -28.88 -7.45 -4.19
CA VAL A 466 -27.58 -7.40 -3.51
C VAL A 466 -27.60 -6.37 -2.38
N ASN A 467 -28.21 -5.20 -2.58
CA ASN A 467 -28.34 -4.20 -1.52
C ASN A 467 -29.17 -4.70 -0.34
N GLY A 468 -30.25 -5.47 -0.59
CA GLY A 468 -31.03 -6.14 0.45
C GLY A 468 -30.18 -7.16 1.23
N LEU A 469 -29.32 -7.90 0.53
CA LEU A 469 -28.45 -8.90 1.15
C LEU A 469 -27.39 -8.22 2.02
N VAL A 470 -26.71 -7.20 1.49
CA VAL A 470 -25.76 -6.36 2.25
C VAL A 470 -26.47 -5.69 3.44
N TYR A 471 -27.72 -5.26 3.28
CA TYR A 471 -28.48 -4.66 4.36
C TYR A 471 -28.74 -5.66 5.51
N MET A 472 -29.04 -6.92 5.19
CA MET A 472 -29.28 -7.98 6.16
C MET A 472 -28.00 -8.48 6.84
N THR A 473 -26.90 -8.63 6.10
CA THR A 473 -25.67 -9.27 6.61
C THR A 473 -24.60 -8.29 7.03
N LYS A 474 -24.72 -7.02 6.60
CA LYS A 474 -23.67 -6.00 6.71
C LYS A 474 -22.37 -6.39 5.99
N GLN A 475 -22.40 -7.39 5.11
CA GLN A 475 -21.26 -7.86 4.33
C GLN A 475 -21.49 -7.65 2.84
N THR A 476 -20.44 -7.23 2.12
CA THR A 476 -20.44 -7.07 0.65
C THR A 476 -19.76 -8.24 -0.08
N THR A 477 -19.08 -9.10 0.66
CA THR A 477 -18.34 -10.26 0.13
C THR A 477 -19.20 -11.52 0.17
N VAL A 478 -18.86 -12.52 -0.64
CA VAL A 478 -19.42 -13.88 -0.60
C VAL A 478 -18.32 -14.90 -0.23
N PRO A 479 -18.63 -16.05 0.38
CA PRO A 479 -19.98 -16.55 0.68
C PRO A 479 -20.63 -15.79 1.82
N GLN A 480 -21.96 -15.63 1.75
CA GLN A 480 -22.76 -15.18 2.89
C GLN A 480 -23.67 -16.34 3.29
N ILE A 481 -23.47 -16.84 4.50
CA ILE A 481 -24.05 -18.10 4.96
C ILE A 481 -25.04 -17.81 6.06
N PHE A 482 -26.22 -18.40 5.92
CA PHE A 482 -27.28 -18.36 6.91
C PHE A 482 -27.55 -19.76 7.43
N ILE A 483 -27.74 -19.88 8.75
CA ILE A 483 -28.18 -21.10 9.42
C ILE A 483 -29.41 -20.75 10.27
N CYS A 484 -30.51 -21.48 10.11
CA CYS A 484 -31.83 -21.20 10.69
C CYS A 484 -32.28 -19.73 10.49
N GLY A 485 -32.08 -19.18 9.28
CA GLY A 485 -32.40 -17.78 8.97
C GLY A 485 -31.51 -16.74 9.66
N LYS A 486 -30.53 -17.15 10.48
CA LYS A 486 -29.55 -16.26 11.12
C LYS A 486 -28.30 -16.18 10.28
N PHE A 487 -27.82 -14.97 10.03
CA PHE A 487 -26.56 -14.76 9.34
C PHE A 487 -25.39 -15.17 10.24
N ILE A 488 -24.51 -16.05 9.75
CA ILE A 488 -23.35 -16.55 10.52
C ILE A 488 -22.01 -16.01 10.03
N GLY A 489 -21.93 -15.41 8.83
CA GLY A 489 -20.69 -14.94 8.24
C GLY A 489 -20.36 -15.62 6.91
N GLY A 490 -19.06 -15.70 6.60
CA GLY A 490 -18.53 -16.36 5.43
C GLY A 490 -17.83 -17.67 5.75
N TYR A 491 -16.83 -18.05 4.94
CA TYR A 491 -16.11 -19.30 5.13
C TYR A 491 -15.37 -19.37 6.48
N THR A 492 -14.76 -18.26 6.91
CA THR A 492 -13.98 -18.21 8.15
C THR A 492 -14.85 -18.55 9.37
N GLU A 493 -16.01 -17.93 9.48
CA GLU A 493 -16.94 -18.15 10.59
C GLU A 493 -17.53 -19.56 10.54
N LEU A 494 -17.85 -20.06 9.33
CA LEU A 494 -18.28 -21.45 9.15
C LEU A 494 -17.20 -22.44 9.63
N ASN A 495 -15.94 -22.21 9.28
CA ASN A 495 -14.83 -23.06 9.71
C ASN A 495 -14.61 -22.99 11.22
N GLN A 496 -14.74 -21.82 11.83
CA GLN A 496 -14.68 -21.66 13.29
C GLN A 496 -15.80 -22.43 14.00
N LEU A 497 -17.03 -22.42 13.47
CA LEU A 497 -18.14 -23.22 14.01
C LEU A 497 -17.88 -24.73 13.92
N LYS A 498 -17.26 -25.18 12.81
CA LYS A 498 -16.81 -26.57 12.66
C LYS A 498 -15.72 -26.91 13.69
N GLU A 499 -14.68 -26.09 13.80
CA GLU A 499 -13.57 -26.32 14.75
C GLU A 499 -14.04 -26.33 16.21
N ALA A 500 -15.00 -25.46 16.54
CA ALA A 500 -15.64 -25.42 17.84
C ALA A 500 -16.66 -26.57 18.07
N ARG A 501 -16.90 -27.42 17.06
CA ARG A 501 -17.91 -28.50 17.06
C ARG A 501 -19.35 -28.04 17.32
N LYS A 502 -19.66 -26.79 16.96
CA LYS A 502 -20.99 -26.18 17.13
C LYS A 502 -21.81 -26.16 15.85
N LEU A 503 -21.18 -26.44 14.70
CA LEU A 503 -21.83 -26.33 13.40
C LEU A 503 -23.01 -27.30 13.24
N LEU A 504 -22.84 -28.58 13.58
CA LEU A 504 -23.90 -29.58 13.47
C LEU A 504 -25.04 -29.31 14.47
N GLU A 505 -24.70 -29.00 15.73
CA GLU A 505 -25.67 -28.63 16.78
C GLU A 505 -26.56 -27.46 16.32
N MET A 506 -25.95 -26.42 15.75
CA MET A 506 -26.67 -25.24 15.27
C MET A 506 -27.61 -25.55 14.07
N VAL A 507 -27.29 -26.54 13.25
CA VAL A 507 -28.15 -26.97 12.13
C VAL A 507 -29.27 -27.90 12.61
N GLU A 508 -28.99 -28.79 13.56
CA GLU A 508 -29.98 -29.68 14.17
C GLU A 508 -31.04 -28.89 14.97
N GLU A 509 -30.65 -27.79 15.62
CA GLU A 509 -31.57 -26.84 16.26
C GLU A 509 -32.56 -26.19 15.30
N CYS A 510 -32.33 -26.22 13.97
CA CYS A 510 -33.31 -25.71 13.00
C CYS A 510 -34.52 -26.64 12.81
N ALA A 511 -34.40 -27.93 13.18
CA ALA A 511 -35.41 -28.97 12.96
C ALA A 511 -36.28 -29.29 14.19
N ALA A 512 -35.94 -28.70 15.35
CA ALA A 512 -36.70 -28.76 16.59
C ALA A 512 -37.64 -27.56 16.73
#